data_AF-A0A954HWT7-F1
#
_entry.id   AF-A0A954HWT7-F1
#
_cell.length_a   1.000
_cell.length_b   1.000
_cell.length_c   1.000
_cell.angle_alpha   90.00
_cell.angle_beta   90.00
_cell.angle_gamma   90.00
#
_symmetry.space_group_name_H-M   'P 1'
#
loop_
_entity.id
_entity.type
_entity.pdbx_description
1 polymer ?
#
loop_
_entity_poly.entity_id
_entity_poly.type
_entity_poly.pdbx_seq_one_letter_code
_entity_poly.pdbx_strand_id
1 'polypeptide(L)' 'MSTTLLQRRSIRIPLQLTSYTVCILHKGRWCETPVSKPFDDVLDMAEDAYRRSGLPVQVRDADRTILFEANDEGAKHCMD' A
#
# COMPACT_ATOMS: atom_id res chain seq x y z
N MET A 1 3.99 -9.99 27.04
CA MET A 1 3.31 -10.73 25.96
C MET A 1 2.33 -9.75 25.32
N SER A 2 2.75 -9.06 24.26
CA SER A 2 1.99 -7.94 23.68
C SER A 2 1.26 -8.41 22.44
N THR A 3 -0.08 -8.36 22.48
CA THR A 3 -0.97 -8.69 21.37
C THR A 3 -1.10 -7.49 20.44
N THR A 4 -0.46 -7.56 19.28
CA THR A 4 -0.55 -6.56 18.21
C THR A 4 -1.97 -6.53 17.65
N LEU A 5 -2.73 -5.48 17.95
CA LEU A 5 -4.08 -5.26 17.42
C LEU A 5 -3.98 -4.67 16.00
N LEU A 6 -4.03 -5.55 15.00
CA LEU A 6 -4.25 -5.18 13.60
C LEU A 6 -5.69 -4.63 13.48
N GLN A 7 -5.86 -3.31 13.51
CA GLN A 7 -7.17 -2.71 13.32
C GLN A 7 -7.54 -2.72 11.83
N ARG A 8 -8.11 -3.84 11.39
CA ARG A 8 -8.64 -4.02 10.03
C ARG A 8 -9.90 -3.17 9.87
N ARG A 9 -9.76 -1.95 9.35
CA ARG A 9 -10.92 -1.13 8.95
C ARG A 9 -11.58 -1.83 7.75
N SER A 10 -12.70 -2.51 8.01
CA SER A 10 -13.53 -3.15 6.99
C SER A 10 -14.22 -2.08 6.14
N ILE A 11 -13.50 -1.49 5.19
CA ILE A 11 -14.10 -0.68 4.14
C ILE A 11 -14.85 -1.65 3.24
N ARG A 12 -16.19 -1.63 3.29
CA ARG A 12 -17.04 -2.38 2.36
C ARG A 12 -16.95 -1.74 0.97
N ILE A 13 -15.84 -1.98 0.27
CA ILE A 13 -15.73 -1.71 -1.15
C ILE A 13 -16.54 -2.83 -1.83
N PRO A 14 -17.56 -2.51 -2.65
CA PRO A 14 -18.26 -3.54 -3.42
C PRO A 14 -17.22 -4.34 -4.18
N LEU A 15 -17.45 -5.65 -4.27
CA LEU A 15 -16.61 -6.71 -4.84
C LEU A 15 -16.34 -6.52 -6.36
N GLN A 16 -16.04 -5.30 -6.78
CA GLN A 16 -15.62 -4.96 -8.12
C GLN A 16 -14.12 -5.23 -8.17
N LEU A 17 -13.65 -5.80 -9.27
CA LEU A 17 -12.24 -5.83 -9.61
C LEU A 17 -11.75 -4.38 -9.73
N THR A 18 -11.48 -3.73 -8.60
CA THR A 18 -10.81 -2.45 -8.54
C THR A 18 -9.36 -2.74 -8.87
N SER A 19 -8.97 -2.42 -10.10
CA SER A 19 -7.58 -2.45 -10.53
C SER A 19 -6.80 -1.50 -9.64
N TYR A 20 -5.97 -2.06 -8.75
CA TYR A 20 -5.05 -1.28 -7.93
C TYR A 20 -3.76 -1.07 -8.71
N THR A 21 -3.05 0.01 -8.41
CA THR A 21 -1.74 0.28 -8.99
C THR A 21 -0.74 0.41 -7.87
N VAL A 22 0.25 -0.48 -7.82
CA VAL A 22 1.39 -0.38 -6.91
C VAL A 22 2.45 0.48 -7.57
N CYS A 23 2.80 1.60 -6.94
CA CYS A 23 3.81 2.54 -7.38
C CYS A 23 5.06 2.40 -6.51
N ILE A 24 6.24 2.22 -7.08
CA ILE A 24 7.51 2.17 -6.34
C ILE A 24 8.42 3.29 -6.83
N LEU A 25 8.97 4.11 -5.92
CA LEU A 25 9.89 5.19 -6.28
C LEU A 25 11.31 4.65 -6.47
N HIS A 26 11.74 4.49 -7.73
CA HIS A 26 13.06 3.98 -8.06
C HIS A 26 13.84 5.01 -8.91
N LYS A 27 15.02 5.42 -8.44
CA LYS A 27 15.88 6.43 -9.10
C LYS A 27 15.16 7.73 -9.48
N GLY A 28 14.26 8.21 -8.61
CA GLY A 28 13.49 9.44 -8.82
C GLY A 28 12.33 9.31 -9.81
N ARG A 29 11.92 8.09 -10.19
CA ARG A 29 10.74 7.83 -11.02
C ARG A 29 9.81 6.85 -10.32
N TRP A 30 8.50 7.09 -10.42
CA TRP A 30 7.49 6.14 -9.96
C TRP A 30 7.30 5.04 -11.00
N CYS A 31 7.59 3.81 -10.62
CA CYS A 31 7.30 2.62 -11.41
C CYS A 31 5.92 2.10 -11.03
N GLU A 32 4.97 2.15 -11.96
CA GLU A 32 3.57 1.77 -11.75
C GLU A 32 3.36 0.32 -12.22
N THR A 33 2.83 -0.53 -11.35
CA THR A 33 2.46 -1.91 -11.67
C THR A 33 0.98 -2.09 -11.36
N PRO A 34 0.11 -2.26 -12.37
CA PRO A 34 -1.29 -2.58 -12.12
C PRO A 34 -1.41 -4.00 -11.59
N VAL A 35 -2.17 -4.16 -10.52
CA VAL A 35 -2.41 -5.44 -9.85
C VAL A 35 -3.91 -5.64 -9.69
N SER A 36 -4.42 -6.70 -10.33
CA SER A 36 -5.81 -7.14 -10.20
C SER A 36 -5.89 -8.23 -9.14
N LYS A 37 -5.70 -7.83 -7.88
CA LYS A 37 -5.81 -8.70 -6.69
C LYS A 37 -6.67 -8.03 -5.62
N PRO A 38 -7.17 -8.78 -4.62
CA PRO A 38 -7.81 -8.19 -3.45
C PRO A 38 -6.90 -7.15 -2.79
N PHE A 39 -7.50 -6.11 -2.19
CA PHE A 39 -6.73 -5.03 -1.59
C PHE A 39 -5.75 -5.53 -0.52
N ASP A 40 -6.16 -6.50 0.32
CA ASP A 40 -5.27 -7.13 1.30
C ASP A 40 -4.01 -7.75 0.67
N ASP A 41 -4.15 -8.49 -0.45
CA ASP A 41 -3.00 -9.05 -1.17
C ASP A 41 -2.12 -7.95 -1.77
N VAL A 42 -2.72 -6.85 -2.26
CA VAL A 42 -1.98 -5.72 -2.82
C VAL A 42 -1.18 -4.98 -1.74
N LEU A 43 -1.77 -4.84 -0.54
CA LEU A 43 -1.08 -4.29 0.63
C LEU A 43 0.11 -5.16 1.03
N ASP A 44 -0.08 -6.47 1.15
CA ASP A 44 0.99 -7.41 1.53
C ASP A 44 2.16 -7.34 0.52
N MET A 45 1.83 -7.24 -0.79
CA MET A 45 2.81 -7.03 -1.85
C MET A 45 3.55 -5.67 -1.74
N ALA A 46 2.83 -4.60 -1.40
CA ALA A 46 3.41 -3.26 -1.25
C ALA A 46 4.34 -3.18 -0.03
N GLU A 47 3.93 -3.79 1.10
CA GLU A 47 4.74 -3.88 2.31
C GLU A 47 5.99 -4.75 2.12
N ASP A 48 5.87 -5.91 1.46
CA ASP A 48 7.03 -6.74 1.13
C ASP A 48 7.99 -6.01 0.19
N ALA A 49 7.45 -5.31 -0.82
CA ALA A 49 8.25 -4.50 -1.74
C ALA A 49 8.99 -3.38 -1.00
N TYR A 50 8.32 -2.66 -0.10
CA TYR A 50 8.94 -1.64 0.75
C TYR A 50 10.05 -2.25 1.62
N ARG A 51 9.75 -3.35 2.32
CA ARG A 51 10.69 -4.03 3.21
C ARG A 51 11.94 -4.54 2.47
N ARG A 52 11.78 -5.03 1.24
CA ARG A 52 12.89 -5.59 0.44
C ARG A 52 13.71 -4.52 -0.26
N SER A 53 13.07 -3.44 -0.73
CA SER A 53 13.74 -2.41 -1.51
C SER A 53 14.22 -1.22 -0.67
N GLY A 54 13.57 -0.96 0.47
CA GLY A 54 13.76 0.26 1.26
C GLY A 54 13.32 1.53 0.53
N LEU A 55 12.56 1.40 -0.56
CA LEU A 55 12.12 2.51 -1.40
C LEU A 55 10.66 2.85 -1.12
N PRO A 56 10.27 4.13 -1.20
CA PRO A 56 8.87 4.53 -1.03
C PRO A 56 7.94 3.75 -1.96
N VAL A 57 6.86 3.21 -1.40
CA VAL A 57 5.81 2.48 -2.12
C VAL A 57 4.48 3.16 -1.89
N GLN A 58 3.65 3.28 -2.92
CA GLN A 58 2.27 3.73 -2.83
C GLN A 58 1.34 2.71 -3.47
N VAL A 59 0.15 2.53 -2.92
CA VAL A 59 -0.95 1.82 -3.59
C VAL A 59 -2.00 2.85 -3.95
N ARG A 60 -2.38 2.87 -5.22
CA ARG A 60 -3.42 3.74 -5.74
C ARG A 60 -4.58 2.95 -6.30
N ASP A 61 -5.75 3.56 -6.26
CA ASP A 61 -6.94 3.05 -6.94
C ASP A 61 -6.94 3.43 -8.44
N ALA A 62 -7.97 3.03 -9.19
CA ALA A 62 -8.14 3.35 -10.60
C ALA A 62 -8.25 4.87 -10.87
N ASP A 63 -8.81 5.64 -9.94
CA ASP A 63 -8.89 7.11 -9.97
C ASP A 63 -7.58 7.80 -9.53
N ARG A 64 -6.50 7.03 -9.34
CA ARG A 64 -5.19 7.50 -8.86
C ARG A 64 -5.21 8.07 -7.44
N THR A 65 -6.24 7.75 -6.65
CA THR A 65 -6.29 8.10 -5.23
C THR A 65 -5.29 7.24 -4.48
N ILE A 66 -4.48 7.85 -3.61
CA ILE A 66 -3.55 7.11 -2.75
C ILE A 66 -4.37 6.43 -1.64
N LEU A 67 -4.38 5.10 -1.67
CA LEU A 67 -5.03 4.26 -0.65
C LEU A 67 -4.08 3.85 0.45
N PHE A 68 -2.79 3.75 0.12
CA PHE A 68 -1.72 3.38 1.05
C PHE A 68 -0.40 4.00 0.60
N GLU A 69 0.43 4.38 1.55
CA GLU A 69 1.78 4.87 1.34
C GLU A 69 2.71 4.30 2.42
N ALA A 70 3.78 3.63 1.99
CA ALA A 70 4.89 3.20 2.82
C ALA A 70 6.12 4.03 2.44
N ASN A 71 6.50 4.95 3.33
CA ASN A 71 7.72 5.73 3.26
C ASN A 71 8.22 6.03 4.70
N ASP A 72 9.47 6.45 4.84
CA ASP A 72 10.05 6.82 6.14
C ASP A 72 9.29 7.98 6.83
N GLU A 73 8.55 8.81 6.08
CA GLU A 73 7.75 9.90 6.64
C GLU A 73 6.36 9.46 7.16
N GLY A 74 5.72 8.50 6.52
CA GLY A 74 4.45 7.92 6.91
C GLY A 74 4.59 7.05 8.16
N ALA A 75 5.77 6.44 8.34
CA ALA A 75 6.14 5.77 9.59
C ALA A 75 6.22 6.75 10.79
N LYS A 76 6.48 8.05 10.56
CA LYS A 76 6.45 9.09 11.60
C LYS A 76 5.04 9.56 11.97
N HIS A 77 4.04 9.39 11.10
CA HIS A 77 2.68 9.86 11.35
C HIS A 77 1.79 8.85 12.12
N CYS A 78 2.34 7.69 12.49
CA CYS A 78 1.69 6.68 13.33
C CYS A 78 2.18 6.70 14.79
N MET A 79 2.93 7.73 15.22
CA MET A 79 3.28 7.97 16.61
C MET A 79 2.83 9.38 17.04
N ASP A 80 1.54 9.51 17.38
CA ASP A 80 1.07 10.26 18.56
C ASP A 80 -0.21 9.60 19.08
#